data_AF-A0A7J7QHX2-F1
#
_entry.id   AF-A0A7J7QHX2-F1
#
_cell.length_a   1.000
_cell.length_b   1.000
_cell.length_c   1.000
_cell.angle_alpha   90.00
_cell.angle_beta   90.00
_cell.angle_gamma   90.00
#
_symmetry.space_group_name_H-M   'P 1'
#
loop_
_entity.id
_entity.type
_entity.pdbx_description
1 polymer ?
#
loop_
_entity_poly.entity_id
_entity_poly.type
_entity_poly.pdbx_seq_one_letter_code
_entity_poly.pdbx_strand_id
1 'polypeptide(L)'
;MAVSEAVIISRIGTISSRFYQAFVDNQRRAVAHLMLWSGGCYAATALFYTMKSGLQDFLAWRWRAALTLHLQQLYCGNITFNRLPGIDNPDQRLSQDLPLLTRSLADTLAVLAAVPFNIAWYTQLTRQVFGSWVPVAAAYLFFAVGLLLQRLAMMPVAAMVFDQEAAEGSFRFRQMRLRAWAQEIALYRSAPVEQAELELSLARVLACQGKLLLRRAALTAATKLLEYGGLIVNFGCVAFAVFGGAWEADRATPGGLAAKVSLASFYLLTLIYSFTQVLDLADKVQAWLA
;
A
#
# COMPACT_ATOMS: atom_id res chain seq x y z
N MET A 1 -17.47 -9.23 3.97
CA MET A 1 -16.29 -9.42 3.10
C MET A 1 -14.98 -9.48 3.89
N ALA A 2 -14.60 -8.44 4.65
CA ALA A 2 -13.35 -8.46 5.42
C ALA A 2 -13.27 -9.61 6.46
N VAL A 3 -14.35 -9.84 7.21
CA VAL A 3 -14.44 -10.93 8.19
C VAL A 3 -14.29 -12.31 7.53
N SER A 4 -15.00 -12.54 6.41
CA SER A 4 -14.92 -13.80 5.67
C SER A 4 -13.53 -14.05 5.09
N GLU A 5 -12.87 -13.01 4.57
CA GLU A 5 -11.51 -13.07 4.05
C GLU A 5 -10.51 -13.45 5.15
N ALA A 6 -10.58 -12.79 6.31
CA ALA A 6 -9.71 -13.09 7.46
C ALA A 6 -9.88 -14.53 7.94
N VAL A 7 -11.13 -15.04 7.99
CA VAL A 7 -11.41 -16.42 8.36
C VAL A 7 -10.82 -17.38 7.33
N ILE A 8 -11.00 -17.14 6.04
CA ILE A 8 -10.44 -17.97 4.97
C ILE A 8 -8.91 -18.01 5.05
N ILE A 9 -8.25 -16.86 5.18
CA ILE A 9 -6.79 -16.78 5.31
C ILE A 9 -6.32 -17.53 6.55
N SER A 10 -7.03 -17.43 7.68
CA SER A 10 -6.69 -18.21 8.87
C SER A 10 -6.78 -19.72 8.65
N ARG A 11 -7.72 -20.19 7.81
CA ARG A 11 -7.82 -21.59 7.40
C ARG A 11 -6.63 -22.02 6.54
N ILE A 12 -6.14 -21.17 5.65
CA ILE A 12 -4.92 -21.44 4.87
C ILE A 12 -3.71 -21.64 5.80
N GLY A 13 -3.62 -20.84 6.87
CA GLY A 13 -2.60 -21.03 7.92
C GLY A 13 -2.66 -22.42 8.56
N THR A 14 -3.87 -22.88 8.90
CA THR A 14 -4.05 -24.24 9.46
C THR A 14 -3.75 -25.35 8.46
N ILE A 15 -4.00 -25.14 7.16
CA ILE A 15 -3.67 -26.09 6.10
C ILE A 15 -2.15 -26.21 5.96
N SER A 16 -1.45 -25.07 5.95
CA SER A 16 0.02 -25.03 5.89
C SER A 16 0.64 -25.79 7.06
N SER A 17 0.13 -25.54 8.28
CA SER A 17 0.51 -26.27 9.50
C SER A 17 0.35 -27.79 9.34
N ARG A 18 -0.79 -28.26 8.82
CA ARG A 18 -1.05 -29.69 8.59
C ARG A 18 -0.12 -30.32 7.54
N PHE A 19 0.31 -29.56 6.52
CA PHE A 19 1.31 -30.05 5.57
C PHE A 19 2.66 -30.30 6.25
N TYR A 20 3.14 -29.37 7.09
CA TYR A 20 4.38 -29.56 7.83
C TYR A 20 4.32 -30.79 8.73
N GLN A 21 3.20 -31.01 9.43
CA GLN A 21 3.00 -32.23 10.21
C GLN A 21 3.02 -33.49 9.32
N ALA A 22 2.27 -33.51 8.23
CA ALA A 22 2.18 -34.67 7.35
C ALA A 22 3.51 -35.03 6.67
N PHE A 23 4.35 -34.03 6.37
CA PHE A 23 5.69 -34.25 5.82
C PHE A 23 6.64 -34.87 6.84
N VAL A 24 6.64 -34.35 8.07
CA VAL A 24 7.50 -34.88 9.14
C VAL A 24 7.05 -36.26 9.59
N ASP A 25 5.74 -36.50 9.66
CA ASP A 25 5.16 -37.80 10.04
C ASP A 25 5.12 -38.81 8.87
N ASN A 26 5.65 -38.46 7.69
CA ASN A 26 5.75 -39.28 6.47
C ASN A 26 4.39 -39.89 5.98
N GLN A 27 3.29 -39.14 6.12
CA GLN A 27 1.93 -39.62 5.81
C GLN A 27 1.51 -39.33 4.36
N ARG A 28 2.00 -40.15 3.41
CA ARG A 28 1.75 -39.95 1.95
C ARG A 28 0.27 -39.84 1.55
N ARG A 29 -0.62 -40.65 2.15
CA ARG A 29 -2.06 -40.61 1.87
C ARG A 29 -2.73 -39.33 2.39
N ALA A 30 -2.29 -38.84 3.55
CA ALA A 30 -2.80 -37.59 4.11
C ALA A 30 -2.42 -36.39 3.24
N VAL A 31 -1.20 -36.38 2.68
CA VAL A 31 -0.73 -35.33 1.77
C VAL A 31 -1.61 -35.23 0.52
N ALA A 32 -1.97 -36.36 -0.12
CA ALA A 32 -2.81 -36.34 -1.32
C ALA A 32 -4.20 -35.73 -1.06
N HIS A 33 -4.84 -36.11 0.06
CA HIS A 33 -6.11 -35.53 0.48
C HIS A 33 -5.97 -34.04 0.85
N LEU A 34 -4.92 -33.66 1.59
CA LEU A 34 -4.61 -32.26 1.93
C LEU A 34 -4.39 -31.40 0.70
N MET A 35 -3.74 -31.95 -0.35
CA MET A 35 -3.50 -31.25 -1.60
C MET A 35 -4.81 -30.92 -2.33
N LEU A 36 -5.71 -31.89 -2.44
CA LEU A 36 -7.02 -31.68 -3.07
C LEU A 36 -7.90 -30.69 -2.29
N TRP A 37 -7.90 -30.80 -0.96
CA TRP A 37 -8.60 -29.86 -0.08
C TRP A 37 -8.01 -28.44 -0.16
N SER A 38 -6.67 -28.32 -0.17
CA SER A 38 -5.99 -27.03 -0.29
C SER A 38 -6.31 -26.34 -1.60
N GLY A 39 -6.39 -27.09 -2.71
CA GLY A 39 -6.80 -26.56 -4.01
C GLY A 39 -8.19 -25.92 -3.96
N GLY A 40 -9.15 -26.58 -3.30
CA GLY A 40 -10.48 -26.03 -3.09
C GLY A 40 -10.49 -24.74 -2.25
N CYS A 41 -9.71 -24.71 -1.17
CA CYS A 41 -9.57 -23.50 -0.34
C CYS A 41 -8.90 -22.34 -1.09
N TYR A 42 -7.86 -22.59 -1.88
CA TYR A 42 -7.19 -21.57 -2.69
C TYR A 42 -8.11 -21.04 -3.80
N ALA A 43 -8.87 -21.92 -4.46
CA ALA A 43 -9.87 -21.51 -5.44
C ALA A 43 -10.97 -20.63 -4.82
N ALA A 44 -11.46 -20.98 -3.63
CA ALA A 44 -12.42 -20.15 -2.89
C ALA A 44 -11.81 -18.79 -2.54
N THR A 45 -10.57 -18.76 -2.07
CA THR A 45 -9.86 -17.51 -1.75
C THR A 45 -9.71 -16.61 -2.97
N ALA A 46 -9.36 -17.18 -4.12
CA ALA A 46 -9.27 -16.46 -5.39
C ALA A 46 -10.61 -15.86 -5.79
N LEU A 47 -11.71 -16.62 -5.64
CA LEU A 47 -13.06 -16.11 -5.92
C LEU A 47 -13.44 -14.93 -5.02
N PHE A 48 -13.16 -15.02 -3.71
CA PHE A 48 -13.39 -13.93 -2.78
C PHE A 48 -12.56 -12.69 -3.10
N TYR A 49 -11.29 -12.88 -3.46
CA TYR A 49 -10.42 -11.80 -3.89
C TYR A 49 -10.97 -11.09 -5.14
N THR A 50 -11.37 -11.84 -6.16
CA THR A 50 -11.98 -11.30 -7.38
C THR A 50 -13.26 -10.54 -7.09
N MET A 51 -14.12 -11.06 -6.21
CA MET A 51 -15.35 -10.38 -5.80
C MET A 51 -15.08 -9.06 -5.07
N LYS A 52 -14.08 -9.03 -4.19
CA LYS A 52 -13.63 -7.81 -3.50
C LYS A 52 -13.08 -6.79 -4.48
N SER A 53 -12.19 -7.21 -5.38
CA SER A 53 -11.62 -6.35 -6.43
C SER A 53 -12.73 -5.78 -7.32
N GLY A 54 -13.66 -6.61 -7.76
CA GLY A 54 -14.79 -6.16 -8.59
C GLY A 54 -15.69 -5.15 -7.87
N LEU A 55 -15.90 -5.29 -6.56
CA LEU A 55 -16.64 -4.30 -5.77
C LEU A 55 -15.87 -2.97 -5.66
N GLN A 56 -14.55 -3.01 -5.50
CA GLN A 56 -13.70 -1.80 -5.50
C GLN A 56 -13.74 -1.09 -6.85
N ASP A 57 -13.65 -1.85 -7.95
CA ASP A 57 -13.78 -1.31 -9.32
C ASP A 57 -15.16 -0.67 -9.54
N PHE A 58 -16.23 -1.34 -9.10
CA PHE A 58 -17.59 -0.83 -9.21
C PHE A 58 -17.81 0.46 -8.41
N LEU A 59 -17.30 0.53 -7.18
CA LEU A 59 -17.37 1.73 -6.34
C LEU A 59 -16.60 2.90 -6.98
N ALA A 60 -15.37 2.65 -7.42
CA ALA A 60 -14.55 3.66 -8.08
C ALA A 60 -15.22 4.21 -9.36
N TRP A 61 -15.83 3.33 -10.16
CA TRP A 61 -16.59 3.70 -11.34
C TRP A 61 -17.83 4.52 -10.99
N ARG A 62 -18.64 4.08 -10.00
CA ARG A 62 -19.85 4.79 -9.59
C ARG A 62 -19.56 6.18 -9.04
N TRP A 63 -18.56 6.30 -8.18
CA TRP A 63 -18.15 7.59 -7.62
C TRP A 63 -17.57 8.50 -8.69
N ARG A 64 -16.79 7.97 -9.64
CA ARG A 64 -16.32 8.76 -10.78
C ARG A 64 -17.48 9.37 -11.55
N ALA A 65 -18.48 8.56 -11.90
CA ALA A 65 -19.65 9.04 -12.64
C ALA A 65 -20.40 10.13 -11.86
N ALA A 66 -20.67 9.90 -10.58
CA ALA A 66 -21.40 10.85 -9.73
C ALA A 66 -20.63 12.17 -9.53
N LEU A 67 -19.34 12.10 -9.17
CA LEU A 67 -18.52 13.29 -8.92
C LEU A 67 -18.25 14.09 -10.19
N THR A 68 -17.97 13.42 -11.31
CA THR A 68 -17.74 14.11 -12.59
C THR A 68 -19.00 14.86 -13.02
N LEU A 69 -20.17 14.24 -12.97
CA LEU A 69 -21.44 14.91 -13.32
C LEU A 69 -21.71 16.11 -12.40
N HIS A 70 -21.51 15.95 -11.09
CA HIS A 70 -21.74 17.02 -10.14
C HIS A 70 -20.78 18.21 -10.34
N LEU A 71 -19.48 17.93 -10.48
CA LEU A 71 -18.47 18.96 -10.69
C LEU A 71 -18.61 19.64 -12.07
N GLN A 72 -18.98 18.88 -13.10
CA GLN A 72 -19.26 19.44 -14.44
C GLN A 72 -20.46 20.41 -14.39
N GLN A 73 -21.53 20.05 -13.66
CA GLN A 73 -22.69 20.94 -13.48
C GLN A 73 -22.30 22.23 -12.77
N LEU A 74 -21.46 22.16 -11.74
CA LEU A 74 -20.95 23.34 -11.03
C LEU A 74 -20.02 24.18 -11.91
N TYR A 75 -19.14 23.55 -12.69
CA TYR A 75 -18.20 24.20 -13.58
C TYR A 75 -18.91 24.96 -14.73
N CYS A 76 -19.92 24.34 -15.33
CA CYS A 76 -20.73 24.94 -16.39
C CYS A 76 -21.82 25.89 -15.85
N GLY A 77 -22.23 25.73 -14.59
CA GLY A 77 -23.22 26.60 -13.94
C GLY A 77 -22.69 28.02 -13.73
N ASN A 78 -23.55 29.03 -13.89
CA ASN A 78 -23.26 30.45 -13.61
C ASN A 78 -22.01 31.04 -14.30
N ILE A 79 -21.59 30.48 -15.44
CA ILE A 79 -20.39 30.94 -16.18
C ILE A 79 -19.13 30.88 -15.27
N THR A 80 -19.10 29.93 -14.31
CA THR A 80 -18.04 29.84 -13.30
C THR A 80 -16.68 29.54 -13.94
N PHE A 81 -16.66 28.87 -15.10
CA PHE A 81 -15.44 28.68 -15.91
C PHE A 81 -14.70 29.98 -16.25
N ASN A 82 -15.39 31.14 -16.34
CA ASN A 82 -14.76 32.45 -16.57
C ASN A 82 -14.35 33.18 -15.28
N ARG A 83 -14.79 32.70 -14.12
CA ARG A 83 -14.64 33.37 -12.82
C ARG A 83 -13.68 32.63 -11.86
N LEU A 84 -12.83 31.75 -12.38
CA LEU A 84 -11.87 30.96 -11.60
C LEU A 84 -10.42 31.47 -11.77
N PRO A 85 -10.07 32.71 -11.41
CA PRO A 85 -8.71 33.23 -11.57
C PRO A 85 -7.68 32.62 -10.59
N GLY A 86 -8.07 31.64 -9.76
CA GLY A 86 -7.22 31.05 -8.71
C GLY A 86 -7.12 29.52 -8.71
N ILE A 87 -7.77 28.81 -9.65
CA ILE A 87 -7.62 27.35 -9.76
C ILE A 87 -6.75 27.02 -10.97
N ASP A 88 -5.58 26.46 -10.71
CA ASP A 88 -4.66 26.02 -11.75
C ASP A 88 -5.18 24.74 -12.42
N ASN A 89 -5.28 24.76 -13.75
CA ASN A 89 -5.68 23.66 -14.66
C ASN A 89 -6.95 22.87 -14.24
N PRO A 90 -8.13 23.51 -14.19
CA PRO A 90 -9.38 22.88 -13.75
C PRO A 90 -9.86 21.72 -14.65
N ASP A 91 -9.55 21.78 -15.94
CA ASP A 91 -9.79 20.73 -16.93
C ASP A 91 -8.96 19.47 -16.67
N GLN A 92 -7.68 19.65 -16.29
CA GLN A 92 -6.81 18.55 -15.89
C GLN A 92 -7.36 17.88 -14.62
N ARG A 93 -7.77 18.67 -13.62
CA ARG A 93 -8.35 18.13 -12.37
C ARG A 93 -9.60 17.28 -12.61
N LEU A 94 -10.47 17.73 -13.50
CA LEU A 94 -11.72 17.02 -13.82
C LEU A 94 -11.47 15.74 -14.64
N SER A 95 -10.49 15.74 -15.54
CA SER A 95 -10.25 14.63 -16.48
C SER A 95 -9.23 13.59 -15.98
N GLN A 96 -8.23 14.00 -15.22
CA GLN A 96 -7.10 13.17 -14.80
C GLN A 96 -7.09 12.89 -13.29
N ASP A 97 -7.30 13.90 -12.45
CA ASP A 97 -7.17 13.74 -10.99
C ASP A 97 -8.40 13.06 -10.39
N LEU A 98 -9.61 13.38 -10.85
CA LEU A 98 -10.85 12.75 -10.37
C LEU A 98 -10.85 11.22 -10.50
N PRO A 99 -10.49 10.62 -11.66
CA PRO A 99 -10.37 9.17 -11.76
C PRO A 99 -9.39 8.55 -10.78
N LEU A 100 -8.24 9.20 -10.58
CA LEU A 100 -7.21 8.75 -9.63
C LEU A 100 -7.72 8.84 -8.20
N LEU A 101 -8.43 9.93 -7.87
CA LEU A 101 -9.05 10.16 -6.57
C LEU A 101 -10.09 9.09 -6.25
N THR A 102 -11.04 8.84 -7.15
CA THR A 102 -12.12 7.88 -6.87
C THR A 102 -11.59 6.45 -6.78
N ARG A 103 -10.58 6.10 -7.58
CA ARG A 103 -9.89 4.82 -7.46
C ARG A 103 -9.18 4.69 -6.12
N SER A 104 -8.32 5.67 -5.78
CA SER A 104 -7.58 5.66 -4.53
C SER A 104 -8.51 5.64 -3.31
N LEU A 105 -9.62 6.36 -3.36
CA LEU A 105 -10.62 6.36 -2.28
C LEU A 105 -11.27 4.99 -2.10
N ALA A 106 -11.62 4.30 -3.18
CA ALA A 106 -12.17 2.94 -3.13
C ALA A 106 -11.17 1.93 -2.55
N ASP A 107 -9.91 2.02 -2.98
CA ASP A 107 -8.83 1.18 -2.48
C ASP A 107 -8.55 1.44 -1.00
N THR A 108 -8.49 2.71 -0.61
CA THR A 108 -8.23 3.15 0.77
C THR A 108 -9.35 2.72 1.71
N LEU A 109 -10.62 2.88 1.29
CA LEU A 109 -11.77 2.48 2.10
C LEU A 109 -11.81 0.97 2.34
N ALA A 110 -11.47 0.17 1.33
CA ALA A 110 -11.44 -1.28 1.46
C ALA A 110 -10.37 -1.76 2.46
N VAL A 111 -9.20 -1.12 2.45
CA VAL A 111 -8.12 -1.40 3.42
C VAL A 111 -8.55 -0.94 4.81
N LEU A 112 -9.06 0.29 4.95
CA LEU A 112 -9.49 0.85 6.24
C LEU A 112 -10.60 0.02 6.90
N ALA A 113 -11.50 -0.55 6.11
CA ALA A 113 -12.56 -1.43 6.62
C ALA A 113 -12.05 -2.80 7.07
N ALA A 114 -10.98 -3.33 6.47
CA ALA A 114 -10.49 -4.68 6.73
C ALA A 114 -9.40 -4.75 7.80
N VAL A 115 -8.46 -3.81 7.79
CA VAL A 115 -7.24 -3.88 8.60
C VAL A 115 -7.50 -3.86 10.12
N PRO A 116 -8.40 -3.02 10.68
CA PRO A 116 -8.68 -3.02 12.12
C PRO A 116 -9.18 -4.39 12.61
N PHE A 117 -10.05 -5.03 11.82
CA PHE A 117 -10.54 -6.38 12.11
C PHE A 117 -9.41 -7.41 12.03
N ASN A 118 -8.58 -7.36 10.98
CA ASN A 118 -7.43 -8.27 10.83
C ASN A 118 -6.46 -8.15 12.01
N ILE A 119 -6.10 -6.92 12.41
CA ILE A 119 -5.21 -6.69 13.55
C ILE A 119 -5.81 -7.30 14.82
N ALA A 120 -7.09 -7.03 15.12
CA ALA A 120 -7.74 -7.58 16.31
C ALA A 120 -7.79 -9.12 16.28
N TRP A 121 -8.20 -9.70 15.15
CA TRP A 121 -8.33 -11.15 14.97
C TRP A 121 -6.98 -11.87 15.08
N TYR A 122 -5.96 -11.42 14.34
CA TYR A 122 -4.64 -12.03 14.36
C TYR A 122 -3.87 -11.75 15.65
N THR A 123 -4.15 -10.66 16.37
CA THR A 123 -3.64 -10.44 17.72
C THR A 123 -4.12 -11.55 18.67
N GLN A 124 -5.41 -11.89 18.63
CA GLN A 124 -5.95 -12.98 19.46
C GLN A 124 -5.41 -14.35 19.06
N LEU A 125 -5.37 -14.65 17.76
CA LEU A 125 -4.83 -15.93 17.26
C LEU A 125 -3.35 -16.11 17.60
N THR A 126 -2.54 -15.05 17.45
CA THR A 126 -1.11 -15.08 17.80
C THR A 126 -0.94 -15.33 19.30
N ARG A 127 -1.71 -14.62 20.14
CA ARG A 127 -1.70 -14.84 21.60
C ARG A 127 -2.04 -16.29 21.96
N GLN A 128 -3.07 -16.87 21.33
CA GLN A 128 -3.52 -18.23 21.61
C GLN A 128 -2.46 -19.28 21.21
N VAL A 129 -1.82 -19.14 20.05
CA VAL A 129 -0.83 -20.13 19.58
C VAL A 129 0.49 -20.05 20.36
N PHE A 130 0.95 -18.85 20.67
CA PHE A 130 2.19 -18.66 21.44
C PHE A 130 1.99 -18.85 22.95
N GLY A 131 0.76 -18.75 23.46
CA GLY A 131 0.45 -18.83 24.90
C GLY A 131 1.01 -17.67 25.72
N SER A 132 1.56 -16.64 25.08
CA SER A 132 2.23 -15.50 25.71
C SER A 132 1.96 -14.21 24.96
N TRP A 133 2.06 -13.08 25.67
CA TRP A 133 1.95 -11.74 25.09
C TRP A 133 3.26 -11.25 24.46
N VAL A 134 4.40 -11.89 24.73
CA VAL A 134 5.72 -11.44 24.26
C VAL A 134 5.77 -11.26 22.74
N PRO A 135 5.31 -12.22 21.90
CA PRO A 135 5.35 -12.07 20.44
C PRO A 135 4.41 -10.97 19.91
N VAL A 136 3.28 -10.78 20.58
CA VAL A 136 2.34 -9.69 20.27
C VAL A 136 3.00 -8.35 20.58
N ALA A 137 3.56 -8.19 21.78
CA ALA A 137 4.26 -6.97 22.16
C ALA A 137 5.42 -6.64 21.21
N ALA A 138 6.18 -7.65 20.77
CA ALA A 138 7.25 -7.50 19.79
C ALA A 138 6.74 -6.99 18.44
N ALA A 139 5.61 -7.52 17.93
CA ALA A 139 5.00 -7.05 16.69
C ALA A 139 4.51 -5.60 16.79
N TYR A 140 3.88 -5.22 17.90
CA TYR A 140 3.40 -3.85 18.13
C TYR A 140 4.55 -2.86 18.31
N LEU A 141 5.62 -3.26 19.01
CA LEU A 141 6.83 -2.45 19.14
C LEU A 141 7.50 -2.25 17.78
N PHE A 142 7.63 -3.32 17.00
CA PHE A 142 8.15 -3.25 15.64
C PHE A 142 7.35 -2.29 14.76
N PHE A 143 6.01 -2.36 14.83
CA PHE A 143 5.14 -1.43 14.13
C PHE A 143 5.33 0.03 14.58
N ALA A 144 5.39 0.29 15.89
CA ALA A 144 5.58 1.64 16.42
C ALA A 144 6.91 2.26 15.95
N VAL A 145 7.99 1.48 15.96
CA VAL A 145 9.30 1.89 15.44
C VAL A 145 9.25 2.12 13.94
N GLY A 146 8.62 1.22 13.19
CA GLY A 146 8.45 1.35 11.74
C GLY A 146 7.67 2.61 11.35
N LEU A 147 6.56 2.88 12.04
CA LEU A 147 5.76 4.09 11.85
C LEU A 147 6.56 5.37 12.09
N LEU A 148 7.38 5.39 13.15
CA LEU A 148 8.22 6.55 13.44
C LEU A 148 9.27 6.77 12.35
N LEU A 149 9.98 5.71 11.95
CA LEU A 149 11.00 5.78 10.90
C LEU A 149 10.41 6.24 9.56
N GLN A 150 9.27 5.67 9.18
CA GLN A 150 8.60 6.01 7.92
C GLN A 150 8.08 7.44 7.91
N ARG A 151 7.46 7.89 9.00
CA ARG A 151 7.02 9.28 9.16
C ARG A 151 8.20 10.26 9.02
N LEU A 152 9.33 9.98 9.67
CA LEU A 152 10.51 10.82 9.59
C LEU A 152 11.13 10.84 8.18
N ALA A 153 11.14 9.71 7.50
CA ALA A 153 11.65 9.60 6.12
C ALA A 153 10.74 10.31 5.11
N MET A 154 9.42 10.30 5.33
CA MET A 154 8.43 10.81 4.38
C MET A 154 8.25 12.33 4.43
N MET A 155 8.32 12.96 5.62
CA MET A 155 8.15 14.42 5.77
C MET A 155 8.95 15.27 4.76
N PRO A 156 10.26 15.05 4.53
CA PRO A 156 11.01 15.84 3.54
C PRO A 156 10.63 15.53 2.09
N VAL A 157 10.15 14.32 1.80
CA VAL A 157 9.76 13.90 0.44
C VAL A 157 8.53 14.66 -0.02
N ALA A 158 7.54 14.85 0.86
CA ALA A 158 6.32 15.58 0.56
C ALA A 158 6.62 17.03 0.11
N ALA A 159 7.46 17.76 0.86
CA ALA A 159 7.87 19.12 0.50
C ALA A 159 8.61 19.16 -0.85
N MET A 160 9.49 18.19 -1.11
CA MET A 160 10.19 18.11 -2.40
C MET A 160 9.29 17.78 -3.59
N VAL A 161 8.21 17.01 -3.37
CA VAL A 161 7.21 16.73 -4.40
C VAL A 161 6.44 18.02 -4.74
N PHE A 162 6.05 18.80 -3.74
CA PHE A 162 5.42 20.10 -3.97
C PHE A 162 6.32 21.04 -4.79
N ASP A 163 7.60 21.15 -4.44
CA ASP A 163 8.58 21.94 -5.20
C ASP A 163 8.74 21.45 -6.65
N GLN A 164 8.69 20.13 -6.87
CA GLN A 164 8.73 19.54 -8.21
C GLN A 164 7.49 19.94 -9.01
N GLU A 165 6.28 19.78 -8.46
CA GLU A 165 5.02 20.12 -9.14
C GLU A 165 4.97 21.62 -9.48
N ALA A 166 5.43 22.50 -8.58
CA ALA A 166 5.52 23.93 -8.85
C ALA A 166 6.50 24.26 -10.00
N ALA A 167 7.65 23.57 -10.04
CA ALA A 167 8.63 23.72 -11.11
C ALA A 167 8.09 23.20 -12.46
N GLU A 168 7.39 22.06 -12.46
CA GLU A 168 6.73 21.50 -13.64
C GLU A 168 5.60 22.41 -14.15
N GLY A 169 4.78 22.96 -13.25
CA GLY A 169 3.75 23.94 -13.58
C GLY A 169 4.34 25.18 -14.27
N SER A 170 5.44 25.71 -13.72
CA SER A 170 6.16 26.85 -14.32
C SER A 170 6.70 26.53 -15.73
N PHE A 171 7.19 25.31 -15.95
CA PHE A 171 7.66 24.86 -17.27
C PHE A 171 6.50 24.72 -18.27
N ARG A 172 5.39 24.10 -17.87
CA ARG A 172 4.17 23.96 -18.70
C ARG A 172 3.60 25.34 -19.08
N PHE A 173 3.57 26.28 -18.13
CA PHE A 173 3.12 27.65 -18.39
C PHE A 173 3.99 28.34 -19.45
N ARG A 174 5.32 28.20 -19.39
CA ARG A 174 6.23 28.75 -20.42
C ARG A 174 5.98 28.16 -21.80
N GLN A 175 5.75 26.85 -21.89
CA GLN A 175 5.39 26.19 -23.15
C GLN A 175 4.05 26.68 -23.71
N MET A 176 3.06 26.90 -22.85
CA MET A 176 1.77 27.48 -23.24
C MET A 176 1.98 28.90 -23.80
N ARG A 177 2.77 29.73 -23.12
CA ARG A 177 3.09 31.10 -23.57
C ARG A 177 3.79 31.13 -24.93
N LEU A 178 4.72 30.20 -25.17
CA LEU A 178 5.39 30.04 -26.47
C LEU A 178 4.36 29.82 -27.60
N ARG A 179 3.35 28.98 -27.37
CA ARG A 179 2.29 28.72 -28.34
C ARG A 179 1.36 29.92 -28.51
N ALA A 180 1.05 30.62 -27.42
CA ALA A 180 0.16 31.78 -27.44
C ALA A 180 0.75 32.94 -28.25
N TRP A 181 2.07 33.17 -28.18
CA TRP A 181 2.77 34.28 -28.84
C TRP A 181 3.63 33.84 -30.03
N ALA A 182 3.26 32.73 -30.68
CA ALA A 182 4.06 32.14 -31.74
C ALA A 182 4.23 33.08 -32.95
N GLN A 183 3.23 33.93 -33.24
CA GLN A 183 3.28 34.88 -34.35
C GLN A 183 4.27 36.02 -34.08
N GLU A 184 4.25 36.57 -32.87
CA GLU A 184 5.15 37.62 -32.42
C GLU A 184 6.58 37.11 -32.38
N ILE A 185 6.81 35.91 -31.84
CA ILE A 185 8.13 35.27 -31.80
C ILE A 185 8.67 35.05 -33.22
N ALA A 186 7.83 34.62 -34.16
CA ALA A 186 8.21 34.45 -35.56
C ALA A 186 8.53 35.79 -36.23
N LEU A 187 7.75 36.84 -35.95
CA LEU A 187 7.95 38.18 -36.49
C LEU A 187 9.27 38.81 -36.00
N TYR A 188 9.55 38.70 -34.69
CA TYR A 188 10.76 39.24 -34.07
C TYR A 188 11.98 38.31 -34.16
N ARG A 189 11.83 37.10 -34.73
CA ARG A 189 12.89 36.08 -34.81
C ARG A 189 13.55 35.76 -33.46
N SER A 190 12.78 35.83 -32.37
CA SER A 190 13.26 35.64 -30.99
C SER A 190 13.24 34.18 -30.50
N ALA A 191 12.95 33.22 -31.38
CA ALA A 191 12.93 31.79 -31.07
C ALA A 191 14.14 31.26 -30.26
N PRO A 192 15.42 31.60 -30.57
CA PRO A 192 16.55 31.10 -29.79
C PRO A 192 16.57 31.64 -28.35
N VAL A 193 16.00 32.83 -28.09
CA VAL A 193 15.90 33.40 -26.75
C VAL A 193 14.86 32.64 -25.92
N GLU A 194 13.67 32.38 -26.48
CA GLU A 194 12.64 31.58 -25.80
C GLU A 194 13.09 30.13 -25.59
N GLN A 195 13.87 29.56 -26.52
CA GLN A 195 14.48 28.24 -26.34
C GLN A 195 15.42 28.22 -25.12
N ALA A 196 16.33 29.19 -25.00
CA ALA A 196 17.25 29.26 -23.86
C ALA A 196 16.49 29.39 -22.52
N GLU A 197 15.41 30.18 -22.48
CA GLU A 197 14.53 30.29 -21.30
C GLU A 197 13.79 28.98 -20.97
N LEU A 198 13.37 28.21 -21.97
CA LEU A 198 12.76 26.89 -21.78
C LEU A 198 13.78 25.87 -21.26
N GLU A 199 15.00 25.87 -21.79
CA GLU A 199 16.10 25.01 -21.32
C GLU A 199 16.46 25.30 -19.86
N LEU A 200 16.55 26.58 -19.47
CA LEU A 200 16.75 26.98 -18.08
C LEU A 200 15.62 26.51 -17.17
N SER A 201 14.37 26.62 -17.63
CA SER A 201 13.22 26.12 -16.87
C SER A 201 13.25 24.60 -16.72
N LEU A 202 13.61 23.87 -17.78
CA LEU A 202 13.76 22.42 -17.74
C LEU A 202 14.89 21.99 -16.79
N ALA A 203 16.02 22.71 -16.80
CA ALA A 203 17.13 22.44 -15.89
C ALA A 203 16.71 22.54 -14.41
N ARG A 204 15.82 23.48 -14.06
CA ARG A 204 15.26 23.58 -12.70
C ARG A 204 14.38 22.38 -12.34
N VAL A 205 13.53 21.92 -13.27
CA VAL A 205 12.72 20.71 -13.09
C VAL A 205 13.62 19.49 -12.85
N LEU A 206 14.63 19.30 -13.72
CA LEU A 206 15.57 18.18 -13.60
C LEU A 206 16.38 18.22 -12.30
N ALA A 207 16.78 19.41 -11.83
CA ALA A 207 17.47 19.56 -10.56
C ALA A 207 16.59 19.18 -9.35
N CYS A 208 15.30 19.53 -9.38
CA CYS A 208 14.35 19.13 -8.34
C CYS A 208 14.10 17.61 -8.38
N GLN A 209 13.88 17.04 -9.57
CA GLN A 209 13.71 15.60 -9.76
C GLN A 209 14.95 14.82 -9.30
N GLY A 210 16.16 15.29 -9.61
CA GLY A 210 17.42 14.66 -9.19
C GLY A 210 17.55 14.54 -7.67
N LYS A 211 17.19 15.59 -6.92
CA LYS A 211 17.18 15.56 -5.44
C LYS A 211 16.12 14.58 -4.90
N LEU A 212 14.96 14.55 -5.54
CA LEU A 212 13.85 13.71 -5.14
C LEU A 212 14.14 12.22 -5.39
N LEU A 213 14.85 11.86 -6.46
CA LEU A 213 15.20 10.47 -6.79
C LEU A 213 15.92 9.77 -5.63
N LEU A 214 16.96 10.40 -5.07
CA LEU A 214 17.72 9.81 -3.96
C LEU A 214 16.86 9.63 -2.70
N ARG A 215 15.97 10.60 -2.42
CA ARG A 215 15.09 10.55 -1.26
C ARG A 215 13.97 9.51 -1.43
N ARG A 216 13.40 9.38 -2.62
CA ARG A 216 12.46 8.31 -2.95
C ARG A 216 13.13 6.94 -2.84
N ALA A 217 14.35 6.78 -3.34
CA ALA A 217 15.10 5.54 -3.20
C ALA A 217 15.35 5.19 -1.72
N ALA A 218 15.72 6.16 -0.89
CA ALA A 218 15.90 5.97 0.55
C ALA A 218 14.59 5.59 1.26
N LEU A 219 13.47 6.24 0.91
CA LEU A 219 12.14 5.90 1.44
C LEU A 219 11.76 4.46 1.08
N THR A 220 11.88 4.09 -0.20
CA THR A 220 11.62 2.72 -0.66
C THR A 220 12.50 1.69 0.05
N ALA A 221 13.79 2.00 0.24
CA ALA A 221 14.69 1.13 0.99
C ALA A 221 14.24 0.97 2.45
N ALA A 222 13.82 2.04 3.12
CA ALA A 222 13.30 1.97 4.48
C ALA A 222 12.02 1.11 4.59
N THR A 223 11.06 1.29 3.68
CA THR A 223 9.84 0.48 3.63
C THR A 223 10.17 -1.00 3.42
N LYS A 224 11.09 -1.33 2.49
CA LYS A 224 11.52 -2.71 2.25
C LYS A 224 12.29 -3.33 3.41
N LEU A 225 13.10 -2.55 4.12
CA LEU A 225 13.76 -3.00 5.34
C LEU A 225 12.74 -3.34 6.44
N LEU A 226 11.64 -2.59 6.56
CA LEU A 226 10.57 -2.93 7.49
C LEU A 226 9.80 -4.19 7.06
N GLU A 227 9.49 -4.34 5.77
CA GLU A 227 8.86 -5.56 5.24
C GLU A 227 9.69 -6.82 5.55
N TYR A 228 10.99 -6.80 5.23
CA TYR A 228 11.87 -7.95 5.48
C TYR A 228 12.25 -8.10 6.95
N GLY A 229 12.36 -6.99 7.70
CA GLY A 229 12.61 -7.00 9.14
C GLY A 229 11.53 -7.73 9.93
N GLY A 230 10.28 -7.72 9.44
CA GLY A 230 9.19 -8.52 10.00
C GLY A 230 9.48 -10.03 10.06
N LEU A 231 10.24 -10.57 9.10
CA LEU A 231 10.68 -11.98 9.12
C LEU A 231 11.68 -12.25 10.25
N ILE A 232 12.59 -11.32 10.52
CA ILE A 232 13.56 -11.44 11.63
C ILE A 232 12.83 -11.45 12.97
N VAL A 233 11.87 -10.54 13.15
CA VAL A 233 11.01 -10.53 14.35
C VAL A 233 10.26 -11.85 14.50
N ASN A 234 9.71 -12.37 13.40
CA ASN A 234 9.05 -13.68 13.40
C ASN A 234 9.98 -14.81 13.86
N PHE A 235 11.15 -14.95 13.26
CA PHE A 235 12.11 -15.99 13.64
C PHE A 235 12.59 -15.83 15.09
N GLY A 236 12.81 -14.60 15.56
CA GLY A 236 13.17 -14.33 16.95
C GLY A 236 12.08 -14.78 17.94
N CYS A 237 10.82 -14.43 17.67
CA CYS A 237 9.68 -14.83 18.50
C CYS A 237 9.46 -16.34 18.50
N VAL A 238 9.58 -16.99 17.35
CA VAL A 238 9.46 -18.45 17.22
C VAL A 238 10.62 -19.14 17.96
N ALA A 239 11.86 -18.67 17.78
CA ALA A 239 13.01 -19.22 18.50
C ALA A 239 12.84 -19.09 20.02
N PHE A 240 12.39 -17.93 20.50
CA PHE A 240 12.09 -17.73 21.91
C PHE A 240 11.02 -18.71 22.42
N ALA A 241 9.95 -18.95 21.66
CA ALA A 241 8.90 -19.90 22.05
C ALA A 241 9.37 -21.35 22.02
N VAL A 242 10.16 -21.74 21.02
CA VAL A 242 10.72 -23.09 20.89
C VAL A 242 11.71 -23.36 22.01
N PHE A 243 12.70 -22.50 22.24
CA PHE A 243 13.77 -22.73 23.22
C PHE A 243 13.34 -22.37 24.65
N GLY A 244 12.39 -21.45 24.82
CA GLY A 244 11.85 -21.03 26.13
C GLY A 244 10.81 -21.99 26.73
N GLY A 245 10.59 -23.16 26.14
CA GLY A 245 9.75 -24.22 26.72
C GLY A 245 8.23 -24.05 26.52
N ALA A 246 7.77 -23.04 25.81
CA ALA A 246 6.33 -22.75 25.64
C ALA A 246 5.55 -23.90 24.96
N TRP A 247 6.22 -24.75 24.19
CA TRP A 247 5.63 -25.86 23.43
C TRP A 247 6.20 -27.23 23.83
N GLU A 248 6.57 -27.41 25.10
CA GLU A 248 7.11 -28.67 25.61
C GLU A 248 6.21 -29.89 25.36
N ALA A 249 4.89 -29.73 25.46
CA ALA A 249 3.94 -30.81 25.14
C ALA A 249 3.99 -31.28 23.68
N ASP A 250 4.26 -30.36 22.75
CA ASP A 250 4.32 -30.65 21.31
C ASP A 250 5.71 -31.12 20.85
N ARG A 251 6.75 -30.99 21.69
CA ARG A 251 8.07 -31.58 21.43
C ARG A 251 8.04 -33.11 21.43
N ALA A 252 7.01 -33.72 22.03
CA ALA A 252 6.85 -35.18 22.07
C ALA A 252 6.67 -35.80 20.67
N THR A 253 6.15 -35.03 19.69
CA THR A 253 6.04 -35.46 18.29
C THR A 253 6.69 -34.43 17.36
N PRO A 254 7.73 -34.80 16.59
CA PRO A 254 8.40 -33.87 15.67
C PRO A 254 7.44 -33.19 14.68
N GLY A 255 6.40 -33.91 14.21
CA GLY A 255 5.38 -33.35 13.34
C GLY A 255 4.45 -32.33 14.02
N GLY A 256 4.10 -32.56 15.29
CA GLY A 256 3.28 -31.61 16.06
C GLY A 256 4.00 -30.28 16.29
N LEU A 257 5.28 -30.34 16.65
CA LEU A 257 6.13 -29.16 16.79
C LEU A 257 6.24 -28.39 15.46
N ALA A 258 6.50 -29.07 14.35
CA ALA A 258 6.61 -28.44 13.03
C ALA A 258 5.31 -27.76 12.59
N ALA A 259 4.16 -28.42 12.82
CA ALA A 259 2.84 -27.83 12.60
C ALA A 259 2.65 -26.55 13.40
N LYS A 260 2.99 -26.57 14.70
CA LYS A 260 2.78 -25.44 15.60
C LYS A 260 3.67 -24.25 15.26
N VAL A 261 4.94 -24.51 14.94
CA VAL A 261 5.91 -23.51 14.46
C VAL A 261 5.40 -22.82 13.19
N SER A 262 4.89 -23.60 12.22
CA SER A 262 4.33 -23.05 10.99
C SER A 262 3.09 -22.20 11.26
N LEU A 263 2.20 -22.65 12.13
CA LEU A 263 0.97 -21.92 12.46
C LEU A 263 1.27 -20.60 13.18
N ALA A 264 2.17 -20.66 14.17
CA ALA A 264 2.65 -19.51 14.93
C ALA A 264 3.27 -18.46 14.01
N SER A 265 4.14 -18.90 13.10
CA SER A 265 4.77 -18.02 12.11
C SER A 265 3.75 -17.39 11.18
N PHE A 266 2.77 -18.17 10.70
CA PHE A 266 1.74 -17.67 9.79
C PHE A 266 0.90 -16.57 10.46
N TYR A 267 0.44 -16.76 11.70
CA TYR A 267 -0.35 -15.75 12.40
C TYR A 267 0.47 -14.49 12.72
N LEU A 268 1.71 -14.64 13.18
CA LEU A 268 2.57 -13.50 13.48
C LEU A 268 2.94 -12.70 12.22
N LEU A 269 3.30 -13.37 11.12
CA LEU A 269 3.58 -12.70 9.86
C LEU A 269 2.35 -12.01 9.27
N THR A 270 1.17 -12.61 9.40
CA THR A 270 -0.07 -11.97 8.92
C THR A 270 -0.45 -10.76 9.78
N LEU A 271 -0.16 -10.79 11.08
CA LEU A 271 -0.30 -9.64 11.96
C LEU A 271 0.66 -8.51 11.55
N ILE A 272 1.94 -8.82 11.35
CA ILE A 272 2.94 -7.84 10.89
C ILE A 272 2.56 -7.27 9.52
N TYR A 273 2.10 -8.11 8.59
CA TYR A 273 1.63 -7.69 7.28
C TYR A 273 0.43 -6.74 7.36
N SER A 274 -0.51 -7.00 8.29
CA SER A 274 -1.66 -6.11 8.53
C SER A 274 -1.21 -4.72 9.01
N PHE A 275 -0.14 -4.65 9.80
CA PHE A 275 0.49 -3.39 10.19
C PHE A 275 1.18 -2.68 9.02
N THR A 276 1.91 -3.42 8.17
CA THR A 276 2.52 -2.87 6.95
C THR A 276 1.45 -2.27 6.02
N GLN A 277 0.28 -2.90 5.89
CA GLN A 277 -0.82 -2.32 5.11
C GLN A 277 -1.31 -0.97 5.65
N VAL A 278 -1.24 -0.73 6.97
CA VAL A 278 -1.55 0.59 7.54
C VAL A 278 -0.49 1.61 7.15
N LEU A 279 0.78 1.22 7.18
CA LEU A 279 1.89 2.09 6.79
C LEU A 279 1.77 2.50 5.32
N ASP A 280 1.52 1.55 4.43
CA ASP A 280 1.30 1.83 3.00
C ASP A 280 0.07 2.72 2.75
N LEU A 281 -0.98 2.57 3.57
CA LEU A 281 -2.17 3.42 3.50
C LEU A 281 -1.85 4.85 3.94
N ALA A 282 -1.11 5.00 5.03
CA ALA A 282 -0.69 6.30 5.54
C ALA A 282 0.15 7.05 4.49
N ASP A 283 1.07 6.36 3.82
CA ASP A 283 1.86 6.92 2.72
C ASP A 283 0.98 7.43 1.58
N LYS A 284 0.00 6.62 1.16
CA LYS A 284 -0.94 7.02 0.11
C LYS A 284 -1.73 8.26 0.52
N VAL A 285 -2.37 8.24 1.69
CA VAL A 285 -3.24 9.34 2.17
C VAL A 285 -2.45 10.63 2.37
N GLN A 286 -1.23 10.55 2.89
CA GLN A 286 -0.42 11.73 3.13
C GLN A 286 0.16 12.33 1.84
N ALA A 287 0.39 11.52 0.81
CA ALA A 287 0.71 12.00 -0.54
C ALA A 287 -0.45 12.76 -1.20
N TRP A 288 -1.70 12.55 -0.79
CA TRP A 288 -2.86 13.33 -1.26
C TRP A 288 -3.03 14.67 -0.55
N LEU A 289 -2.48 14.81 0.66
CA LEU A 289 -2.61 16.02 1.48
C LEU A 289 -1.48 17.03 1.26
N ALA A 290 -0.39 16.60 0.61
CA ALA A 290 0.77 17.43 0.24
C ALA A 290 0.57 18.03 -1.15
#